data_AF-A0A951Z782-F1
#
_entry.id   AF-A0A951Z782-F1
#
_cell.length_a   1.000
_cell.length_b   1.000
_cell.length_c   1.000
_cell.angle_alpha   90.00
_cell.angle_beta   90.00
_cell.angle_gamma   90.00
#
_symmetry.space_group_name_H-M   'P 1'
#
loop_
_entity.id
_entity.type
_entity.pdbx_description
1 polymer ?
#
loop_
_entity_poly.entity_id
_entity_poly.type
_entity_poly.pdbx_seq_one_letter_code
_entity_poly.pdbx_strand_id
1 'polypeptide(L)'
;MPTLFSERPLRNGQPVAGGGADHVLYTDASARLVTGPASGAVSAKLESTSSHAQFTLTSPSGSESRFRMSDGTLRWEFGRSGGNDFFVYSYALAEFVLRLSGSTGHVGIRTSSPTAALDVNGNTLRLRLSRTPSSATDAGNAGDIAWDANYIYICTALNTWKRAALSTW
;
A
#
# COMPACT_ATOMS: atom_id res chain seq x y z
N MET A 1 -2.09 68.86 -7.65
CA MET A 1 -2.60 67.53 -8.05
C MET A 1 -1.43 66.65 -8.47
N PRO A 2 -1.11 65.62 -7.69
CA PRO A 2 -0.74 64.33 -8.25
C PRO A 2 -1.54 63.21 -7.59
N THR A 3 -2.21 62.38 -8.39
CA THR A 3 -2.84 61.13 -7.95
C THR A 3 -1.77 60.10 -7.70
N LEU A 4 -1.52 59.81 -6.42
CA LEU A 4 -0.68 58.70 -5.97
C LEU A 4 -1.33 57.37 -6.39
N PHE A 5 -0.70 56.67 -7.33
CA PHE A 5 -0.91 55.24 -7.51
C PHE A 5 -0.46 54.54 -6.23
N SER A 6 -1.41 54.00 -5.47
CA SER A 6 -1.11 53.11 -4.34
C SER A 6 -0.78 51.73 -4.89
N GLU A 7 0.49 51.45 -5.17
CA GLU A 7 0.98 50.07 -5.24
C GLU A 7 0.93 49.50 -3.83
N ARG A 8 -0.13 48.73 -3.55
CA ARG A 8 -0.25 47.99 -2.30
C ARG A 8 0.63 46.73 -2.44
N PRO A 9 1.70 46.56 -1.65
CA PRO A 9 2.50 45.35 -1.72
C PRO A 9 1.62 44.17 -1.30
N LEU A 10 1.60 43.10 -2.09
CA LEU A 10 0.96 41.87 -1.68
C LEU A 10 1.66 41.36 -0.41
N ARG A 11 0.93 41.28 0.70
CA ARG A 11 1.44 40.63 1.92
C ARG A 11 1.67 39.16 1.58
N ASN A 12 2.82 38.65 2.01
CA ASN A 12 3.18 37.24 1.85
C ASN A 12 2.02 36.35 2.35
N GLY A 13 1.47 35.51 1.49
CA GLY A 13 0.36 34.60 1.82
C GLY A 13 -1.08 35.13 1.62
N GLN A 14 -1.32 36.18 0.83
CA GLN A 14 -2.70 36.54 0.42
C GLN A 14 -3.05 35.95 -0.95
N PRO A 15 -4.17 35.20 -1.09
CA PRO A 15 -4.59 34.67 -2.38
C PRO A 15 -5.09 35.82 -3.29
N VAL A 16 -4.61 35.82 -4.54
CA VAL A 16 -5.13 36.70 -5.59
C VAL A 16 -6.47 36.14 -6.04
N ALA A 17 -7.56 36.88 -5.84
CA ALA A 17 -8.88 36.46 -6.29
C ALA A 17 -8.94 36.42 -7.82
N GLY A 18 -9.09 35.23 -8.41
CA GLY A 18 -9.31 35.04 -9.84
C GLY A 18 -9.64 33.58 -10.20
N GLY A 19 -10.91 33.32 -10.57
CA GLY A 19 -11.37 32.21 -11.41
C GLY A 19 -10.92 30.77 -11.08
N GLY A 20 -11.72 30.05 -10.30
CA GLY A 20 -11.56 28.63 -9.95
C GLY A 20 -11.04 28.49 -8.53
N ALA A 21 -11.89 28.14 -7.57
CA ALA A 21 -11.55 28.19 -6.15
C ALA A 21 -10.50 27.13 -5.76
N ASP A 22 -9.22 27.50 -5.86
CA ASP A 22 -8.13 26.81 -5.20
C ASP A 22 -8.11 27.25 -3.72
N HIS A 23 -8.76 26.47 -2.85
CA HIS A 23 -8.78 26.73 -1.41
C HIS A 23 -7.53 26.10 -0.78
N VAL A 24 -6.43 26.85 -0.75
CA VAL A 24 -5.13 26.38 -0.26
C VAL A 24 -4.93 26.75 1.22
N LEU A 25 -4.79 25.74 2.08
CA LEU A 25 -4.34 25.89 3.47
C LEU A 25 -2.82 25.70 3.54
N TYR A 26 -2.06 26.78 3.73
CA TYR A 26 -0.62 26.71 4.01
C TYR A 26 -0.39 26.55 5.51
N THR A 27 0.56 25.70 5.89
CA THR A 27 0.92 25.47 7.30
C THR A 27 2.45 25.36 7.41
N ASP A 28 3.03 25.71 8.57
CA ASP A 28 4.48 25.75 8.81
C ASP A 28 4.90 24.91 10.04
N ALA A 29 5.94 25.31 10.78
CA ALA A 29 7.08 24.49 11.26
C ALA A 29 6.84 23.12 11.95
N SER A 30 5.62 22.67 12.21
CA SER A 30 5.23 21.29 12.58
C SER A 30 3.73 21.01 12.34
N ALA A 31 3.18 21.58 11.28
CA ALA A 31 1.77 21.73 11.01
C ALA A 31 0.87 20.56 11.39
N ARG A 32 -0.17 20.85 12.16
CA ARG A 32 -1.12 19.87 12.68
C ARG A 32 -2.55 20.38 12.51
N LEU A 33 -3.33 19.73 11.63
CA LEU A 33 -4.78 19.85 11.59
C LEU A 33 -5.36 19.06 12.78
N VAL A 34 -5.86 19.75 13.80
CA VAL A 34 -6.52 19.15 14.98
C VAL A 34 -8.02 19.33 14.85
N THR A 35 -8.76 18.25 14.69
CA THR A 35 -10.20 18.28 14.96
C THR A 35 -10.38 18.36 16.49
N GLY A 36 -11.29 19.19 16.98
CA GLY A 36 -11.45 19.50 18.41
C GLY A 36 -11.71 18.26 19.30
N PRO A 37 -11.76 18.41 20.65
CA PRO A 37 -11.98 17.29 21.55
C PRO A 37 -13.32 16.63 21.23
N ALA A 38 -13.26 15.47 20.59
CA ALA A 38 -14.46 14.74 20.20
C ALA A 38 -14.86 13.81 21.34
N SER A 39 -16.10 13.94 21.81
CA SER A 39 -16.78 12.93 22.63
C SER A 39 -17.28 11.74 21.79
N GLY A 40 -16.94 11.70 20.49
CA GLY A 40 -17.37 10.71 19.49
C GLY A 40 -16.37 10.58 18.33
N ALA A 41 -16.80 9.98 17.21
CA ALA A 41 -15.93 9.74 16.06
C ALA A 41 -15.51 11.04 15.36
N VAL A 42 -14.24 11.12 14.96
CA VAL A 42 -13.70 12.18 14.10
C VAL A 42 -13.61 11.64 12.67
N SER A 43 -14.09 12.41 11.69
CA SER A 43 -13.95 12.09 10.27
C SER A 43 -13.43 13.27 9.44
N ALA A 44 -12.78 12.96 8.33
CA ALA A 44 -12.39 13.90 7.28
C ALA A 44 -12.91 13.38 5.94
N LYS A 45 -13.44 14.26 5.09
CA LYS A 45 -14.07 13.91 3.81
C LYS A 45 -13.42 14.71 2.68
N LEU A 46 -13.07 14.04 1.58
CA LEU A 46 -12.61 14.66 0.34
C LEU A 46 -13.51 14.19 -0.81
N GLU A 47 -14.09 15.12 -1.55
CA GLU A 47 -15.03 14.82 -2.64
C GLU A 47 -14.70 15.64 -3.89
N SER A 48 -14.90 15.01 -5.05
CA SER A 48 -14.86 15.65 -6.37
C SER A 48 -16.10 15.22 -7.14
N THR A 49 -16.73 16.15 -7.86
CA THR A 49 -17.95 15.90 -8.63
C THR A 49 -17.69 15.71 -10.12
N SER A 50 -16.45 15.87 -10.58
CA SER A 50 -16.09 15.88 -12.00
C SER A 50 -14.78 15.16 -12.32
N SER A 51 -13.97 14.80 -11.31
CA SER A 51 -12.70 14.09 -11.51
C SER A 51 -12.27 13.36 -10.23
N HIS A 52 -10.97 13.13 -10.06
CA HIS A 52 -10.38 12.42 -8.93
C HIS A 52 -10.32 13.30 -7.67
N ALA A 53 -10.79 12.75 -6.55
CA ALA A 53 -10.44 13.22 -5.21
C ALA A 53 -9.23 12.43 -4.73
N GLN A 54 -8.10 13.09 -4.46
CA GLN A 54 -6.86 12.43 -4.06
C GLN A 54 -6.27 13.03 -2.78
N PHE A 55 -5.69 12.16 -1.96
CA PHE A 55 -4.83 12.56 -0.86
C PHE A 55 -3.38 12.22 -1.23
N THR A 56 -2.55 13.25 -1.38
CA THR A 56 -1.15 13.11 -1.81
C THR A 56 -0.20 13.41 -0.65
N LEU A 57 0.68 12.45 -0.35
CA LEU A 57 1.77 12.63 0.61
C LEU A 57 3.09 12.78 -0.14
N THR A 58 3.61 13.99 -0.19
CA THR A 58 4.92 14.27 -0.77
C THR A 58 5.95 14.43 0.33
N SER A 59 6.99 13.60 0.28
CA SER A 59 8.17 13.71 1.13
C SER A 59 9.41 13.94 0.26
N PRO A 60 10.48 14.57 0.79
CA PRO A 60 11.73 14.76 0.06
C PRO A 60 12.33 13.43 -0.44
N SER A 61 13.25 13.51 -1.41
CA SER A 61 13.96 12.33 -1.89
C SER A 61 14.64 11.58 -0.72
N GLY A 62 14.59 10.25 -0.77
CA GLY A 62 15.10 9.39 0.32
C GLY A 62 14.21 9.33 1.57
N SER A 63 13.15 10.13 1.65
CA SER A 63 12.18 10.08 2.77
C SER A 63 10.97 9.20 2.45
N GLU A 64 10.31 8.74 3.51
CA GLU A 64 9.11 7.92 3.41
C GLU A 64 7.85 8.78 3.52
N SER A 65 6.84 8.44 2.72
CA SER A 65 5.48 8.96 2.88
C SER A 65 4.60 7.85 3.45
N ARG A 66 3.91 8.11 4.57
CA ARG A 66 3.22 7.06 5.33
C ARG A 66 1.87 7.48 5.89
N PHE A 67 0.99 6.50 5.98
CA PHE A 67 -0.18 6.52 6.84
C PHE A 67 0.08 5.65 8.06
N ARG A 68 -0.31 6.14 9.25
CA ARG A 68 -0.08 5.48 10.54
C ARG A 68 -1.38 5.29 11.28
N MET A 69 -1.59 4.07 11.79
CA MET A 69 -2.67 3.70 12.69
C MET A 69 -2.05 3.24 14.01
N SER A 70 -2.52 3.77 15.14
CA SER A 70 -1.89 3.55 16.46
C SER A 70 -2.91 3.71 17.58
N ASP A 71 -2.87 2.85 18.60
CA ASP A 71 -3.57 3.06 19.88
C ASP A 71 -2.64 3.69 20.95
N GLY A 72 -1.36 3.87 20.61
CA GLY A 72 -0.31 4.38 21.50
C GLY A 72 0.70 3.30 21.90
N THR A 73 0.30 2.03 21.83
CA THR A 73 1.11 0.84 22.11
C THR A 73 1.34 0.03 20.83
N LEU A 74 0.27 -0.42 20.19
CA LEU A 74 0.30 -1.12 18.92
C LEU A 74 0.24 -0.11 17.78
N ARG A 75 1.02 -0.37 16.74
CA ARG A 75 1.11 0.51 15.58
C ARG A 75 1.35 -0.27 14.30
N TRP A 76 0.61 0.16 13.28
CA TRP A 76 0.75 -0.27 11.91
C TRP A 76 1.00 0.93 11.01
N GLU A 77 1.83 0.74 10.01
CA GLU A 77 2.08 1.71 8.96
C GLU A 77 2.02 1.07 7.59
N PHE A 78 1.58 1.86 6.63
CA PHE A 78 1.80 1.58 5.22
C PHE A 78 2.22 2.85 4.50
N GLY A 79 3.01 2.69 3.46
CA GLY A 79 3.59 3.84 2.79
C GLY A 79 4.53 3.48 1.66
N ARG A 80 5.19 4.53 1.17
CA ARG A 80 6.26 4.45 0.19
C ARG A 80 7.59 4.70 0.90
N SER A 81 8.57 3.84 0.69
CA SER A 81 9.92 4.00 1.21
C SER A 81 10.69 5.12 0.49
N GLY A 82 11.80 5.56 1.07
CA GLY A 82 12.74 6.45 0.39
C GLY A 82 13.26 5.88 -0.93
N GLY A 83 13.36 4.55 -1.01
CA GLY A 83 13.80 3.78 -2.19
C GLY A 83 12.70 3.41 -3.19
N ASN A 84 11.50 4.00 -3.08
CA ASN A 84 10.34 3.75 -3.96
C ASN A 84 9.61 2.42 -3.77
N ASP A 85 9.86 1.71 -2.67
CA ASP A 85 9.13 0.49 -2.37
C ASP A 85 7.79 0.82 -1.71
N PHE A 86 6.76 0.04 -1.99
CA PHE A 86 5.55 0.05 -1.15
C PHE A 86 5.75 -0.92 0.02
N PHE A 87 5.31 -0.56 1.22
CA PHE A 87 5.48 -1.40 2.40
C PHE A 87 4.30 -1.37 3.36
N VAL A 88 4.19 -2.44 4.15
CA VAL A 88 3.39 -2.54 5.36
C VAL A 88 4.30 -2.97 6.51
N TYR A 89 4.34 -2.17 7.57
CA TYR A 89 5.24 -2.36 8.71
C TYR A 89 4.45 -2.57 10.00
N SER A 90 4.86 -3.58 10.77
CA SER A 90 4.35 -3.84 12.11
C SER A 90 5.37 -3.40 13.14
N TYR A 91 5.01 -2.45 14.01
CA TYR A 91 5.90 -2.05 15.10
C TYR A 91 5.99 -3.09 16.21
N ALA A 92 4.93 -3.88 16.41
CA ALA A 92 4.94 -4.95 17.40
C ALA A 92 5.92 -6.08 17.02
N LEU A 93 6.06 -6.34 15.71
CA LEU A 93 7.01 -7.33 15.20
C LEU A 93 8.38 -6.73 14.88
N ALA A 94 8.46 -5.41 14.78
CA ALA A 94 9.61 -4.65 14.25
C ALA A 94 10.01 -5.05 12.81
N GLU A 95 9.03 -5.42 11.98
CA GLU A 95 9.26 -6.09 10.69
C GLU A 95 8.39 -5.52 9.56
N PHE A 96 8.95 -5.57 8.34
CA PHE A 96 8.15 -5.43 7.11
C PHE A 96 7.38 -6.73 6.89
N VAL A 97 6.08 -6.73 7.18
CA VAL A 97 5.26 -7.93 6.99
C VAL A 97 4.90 -8.13 5.51
N LEU A 98 4.88 -7.05 4.73
CA LEU A 98 4.71 -7.05 3.29
C LEU A 98 5.52 -5.91 2.68
N ARG A 99 6.17 -6.19 1.54
CA ARG A 99 6.89 -5.20 0.73
C ARG A 99 6.67 -5.48 -0.75
N LEU A 100 6.57 -4.43 -1.56
CA LEU A 100 6.68 -4.48 -3.01
C LEU A 100 7.90 -3.65 -3.41
N SER A 101 8.90 -4.31 -3.97
CA SER A 101 10.12 -3.66 -4.45
C SER A 101 9.82 -2.78 -5.65
N GLY A 102 10.13 -1.49 -5.56
CA GLY A 102 9.97 -0.52 -6.64
C GLY A 102 10.97 -0.70 -7.79
N SER A 103 12.07 -1.42 -7.57
CA SER A 103 13.07 -1.69 -8.61
C SER A 103 12.85 -3.01 -9.36
N THR A 104 12.28 -4.02 -8.69
CA THR A 104 12.09 -5.37 -9.28
C THR A 104 10.63 -5.77 -9.45
N GLY A 105 9.69 -5.06 -8.82
CA GLY A 105 8.28 -5.45 -8.76
C GLY A 105 8.01 -6.68 -7.89
N HIS A 106 8.99 -7.16 -7.12
CA HIS A 106 8.86 -8.37 -6.31
C HIS A 106 8.10 -8.14 -5.01
N VAL A 107 7.26 -9.10 -4.63
CA VAL A 107 6.54 -9.11 -3.36
C VAL A 107 7.34 -9.89 -2.32
N GLY A 108 7.74 -9.22 -1.24
CA GLY A 108 8.35 -9.82 -0.07
C GLY A 108 7.34 -9.97 1.07
N ILE A 109 7.30 -11.14 1.70
CA ILE A 109 6.55 -11.40 2.95
C ILE A 109 7.58 -11.69 4.04
N ARG A 110 7.64 -10.82 5.06
CA ARG A 110 8.65 -10.86 6.14
C ARG A 110 10.10 -10.74 5.64
N THR A 111 10.32 -10.08 4.51
CA THR A 111 11.64 -9.77 3.95
C THR A 111 11.65 -8.38 3.32
N SER A 112 12.74 -7.65 3.49
CA SER A 112 12.97 -6.34 2.86
C SER A 112 13.66 -6.41 1.51
N SER A 113 14.16 -7.58 1.13
CA SER A 113 15.04 -7.76 -0.04
C SER A 113 14.64 -9.03 -0.79
N PRO A 114 13.43 -9.07 -1.39
CA PRO A 114 12.96 -10.24 -2.09
C PRO A 114 13.88 -10.58 -3.28
N THR A 115 14.28 -11.85 -3.41
CA THR A 115 15.14 -12.32 -4.52
C THR A 115 14.38 -13.05 -5.62
N ALA A 116 13.05 -13.16 -5.49
CA ALA A 116 12.14 -13.73 -6.47
C ALA A 116 10.83 -12.93 -6.50
N ALA A 117 10.03 -13.10 -7.57
CA ALA A 117 8.76 -12.37 -7.75
C ALA A 117 7.82 -12.45 -6.54
N LEU A 118 7.81 -13.59 -5.87
CA LEU A 118 7.24 -13.78 -4.53
C LEU A 118 8.30 -14.42 -3.64
N ASP A 119 8.71 -13.73 -2.59
CA ASP A 119 9.68 -14.20 -1.61
C ASP A 119 9.06 -14.23 -0.22
N VAL A 120 8.95 -15.42 0.37
CA VAL A 120 8.35 -15.63 1.68
C VAL A 120 9.44 -16.08 2.63
N ASN A 121 9.82 -15.19 3.56
CA ASN A 121 10.74 -15.52 4.64
C ASN A 121 9.99 -16.27 5.76
N GLY A 122 9.72 -17.55 5.49
CA GLY A 122 9.05 -18.48 6.39
C GLY A 122 9.34 -19.93 6.00
N ASN A 123 9.00 -20.86 6.89
CA ASN A 123 9.24 -22.29 6.69
C ASN A 123 8.01 -23.04 6.14
N THR A 124 6.89 -22.36 5.92
CA THR A 124 5.64 -22.97 5.45
C THR A 124 4.88 -22.04 4.53
N LEU A 125 4.41 -22.57 3.39
CA LEU A 125 3.37 -21.96 2.56
C LEU A 125 2.07 -22.75 2.77
N ARG A 126 0.98 -22.07 3.14
CA ARG A 126 -0.31 -22.72 3.40
C ARG A 126 -1.34 -22.38 2.33
N LEU A 127 -1.66 -23.36 1.48
CA LEU A 127 -2.85 -23.34 0.64
C LEU A 127 -4.02 -24.00 1.40
N ARG A 128 -4.93 -23.20 1.95
CA ARG A 128 -5.91 -23.69 2.94
C ARG A 128 -6.93 -24.70 2.40
N LEU A 129 -7.35 -24.52 1.15
CA LEU A 129 -8.38 -25.34 0.54
C LEU A 129 -7.72 -26.47 -0.23
N SER A 130 -8.12 -27.71 0.04
CA SER A 130 -7.75 -28.86 -0.77
C SER A 130 -8.52 -28.83 -2.09
N ARG A 131 -7.88 -29.29 -3.16
CA ARG A 131 -8.50 -29.47 -4.47
C ARG A 131 -7.89 -30.71 -5.10
N THR A 132 -8.74 -31.67 -5.44
CA THR A 132 -8.37 -32.87 -6.18
C THR A 132 -8.87 -32.74 -7.61
N PRO A 133 -8.00 -32.50 -8.61
CA PRO A 133 -8.39 -32.61 -10.01
C PRO A 133 -9.01 -33.99 -10.29
N SER A 134 -10.20 -34.02 -10.89
CA SER A 134 -10.95 -35.28 -11.09
C SER A 134 -10.32 -36.20 -12.14
N SER A 135 -9.52 -35.63 -13.05
CA SER A 135 -8.75 -36.36 -14.06
C SER A 135 -7.51 -35.55 -14.47
N ALA A 136 -6.63 -36.16 -15.28
CA ALA A 136 -5.49 -35.44 -15.88
C ALA A 136 -5.92 -34.32 -16.85
N THR A 137 -7.19 -34.30 -17.26
CA THR A 137 -7.78 -33.31 -18.17
C THR A 137 -8.77 -32.37 -17.49
N ASP A 138 -8.83 -32.35 -16.15
CA ASP A 138 -9.70 -31.45 -15.40
C ASP A 138 -9.34 -29.98 -15.67
N ALA A 139 -10.31 -29.08 -15.53
CA ALA A 139 -10.13 -27.66 -15.86
C ALA A 139 -9.01 -27.02 -15.03
N GLY A 140 -8.05 -26.35 -15.65
CA GLY A 140 -6.95 -25.72 -14.92
C GLY A 140 -6.04 -24.90 -15.82
N ASN A 141 -5.35 -23.93 -15.24
CA ASN A 141 -4.39 -23.09 -15.96
C ASN A 141 -2.96 -23.58 -15.70
N ALA A 142 -2.07 -23.37 -16.66
CA ALA A 142 -0.65 -23.68 -16.47
C ALA A 142 -0.10 -22.95 -15.23
N GLY A 143 0.54 -23.69 -14.33
CA GLY A 143 1.08 -23.18 -13.07
C GLY A 143 0.15 -23.35 -11.87
N ASP A 144 -1.11 -23.77 -12.04
CA ASP A 144 -1.98 -24.08 -10.91
C ASP A 144 -1.39 -25.23 -10.08
N ILE A 145 -1.31 -25.02 -8.77
CA ILE A 145 -0.89 -26.04 -7.79
C ILE A 145 -2.10 -26.39 -6.92
N ALA A 146 -2.34 -27.68 -6.72
CA ALA A 146 -3.40 -28.19 -5.86
C ALA A 146 -2.89 -29.35 -5.00
N TRP A 147 -3.64 -29.72 -3.97
CA TRP A 147 -3.26 -30.80 -3.06
C TRP A 147 -4.48 -31.48 -2.45
N ASP A 148 -4.28 -32.72 -2.03
CA ASP A 148 -5.16 -33.46 -1.14
C ASP A 148 -4.36 -34.35 -0.17
N ALA A 149 -5.03 -35.26 0.52
CA ALA A 149 -4.41 -36.13 1.52
C ALA A 149 -3.29 -37.03 0.95
N ASN A 150 -3.30 -37.31 -0.35
CA ASN A 150 -2.42 -38.32 -0.97
C ASN A 150 -1.46 -37.75 -2.02
N TYR A 151 -1.77 -36.59 -2.60
CA TYR A 151 -1.01 -36.05 -3.74
C TYR A 151 -0.84 -34.53 -3.69
N ILE A 152 0.27 -34.07 -4.28
CA ILE A 152 0.40 -32.72 -4.83
C ILE A 152 0.19 -32.75 -6.34
N TYR A 153 -0.51 -31.75 -6.88
CA TYR A 153 -0.88 -31.64 -8.28
C TYR A 153 -0.31 -30.35 -8.88
N ILE A 154 0.14 -30.41 -10.13
CA ILE A 154 0.54 -29.23 -10.91
C ILE A 154 -0.09 -29.33 -12.30
N CYS A 155 -0.80 -28.28 -12.71
CA CYS A 155 -1.29 -28.12 -14.07
C CYS A 155 -0.15 -27.58 -14.93
N THR A 156 0.39 -28.37 -15.84
CA THR A 156 1.59 -28.01 -16.63
C THR A 156 1.27 -27.30 -17.93
N ALA A 157 0.03 -27.38 -18.39
CA ALA A 157 -0.54 -26.69 -19.54
C ALA A 157 -2.06 -26.58 -19.34
N LEU A 158 -2.78 -25.84 -20.19
CA LEU A 158 -4.24 -25.75 -20.11
C LEU A 158 -4.86 -27.15 -19.98
N ASN A 159 -5.62 -27.35 -18.90
CA ASN A 159 -6.31 -28.61 -18.58
C ASN A 159 -5.40 -29.84 -18.63
N THR A 160 -4.13 -29.73 -18.22
CA THR A 160 -3.16 -30.82 -18.27
C THR A 160 -2.48 -30.98 -16.91
N TRP A 161 -2.97 -31.91 -16.10
CA TRP A 161 -2.50 -32.12 -14.73
C TRP A 161 -1.51 -33.27 -14.61
N LYS A 162 -0.47 -33.04 -13.79
CA LYS A 162 0.41 -34.07 -13.25
C LYS A 162 0.29 -34.10 -11.73
N ARG A 163 0.62 -35.23 -11.12
CA ARG A 163 0.62 -35.40 -9.66
C ARG A 163 1.83 -36.16 -9.17
N ALA A 164 2.24 -35.88 -7.93
CA ALA A 164 3.24 -36.64 -7.20
C ALA A 164 2.62 -37.21 -5.91
N ALA A 165 2.87 -38.48 -5.63
CA ALA A 165 2.38 -39.15 -4.43
C ALA A 165 3.13 -38.65 -3.20
N LEU A 166 2.41 -38.43 -2.11
CA LEU A 166 2.98 -38.09 -0.80
C LEU A 166 3.23 -39.40 -0.03
N SER A 167 4.42 -39.55 0.53
CA SER A 167 4.72 -40.62 1.49
C SER A 167 4.56 -40.11 2.93
N THR A 168 4.36 -41.03 3.88
CA THR A 168 4.45 -40.72 5.30
C THR A 168 5.91 -40.66 5.73
N TRP A 169 6.20 -39.87 6.78
CA TRP A 169 7.50 -39.81 7.44
C TRP A 169 7.62 -40.89 8.52
#